data_AF-A0A1H8LSN1-F1
#
_entry.id   AF-A0A1H8LSN1-F1
#
_cell.length_a   1.000
_cell.length_b   1.000
_cell.length_c   1.000
_cell.angle_alpha   90.00
_cell.angle_beta   90.00
_cell.angle_gamma   90.00
#
_symmetry.space_group_name_H-M   'P 1'
#
loop_
_entity.id
_entity.type
_entity.pdbx_description
1 polymer ?
#
loop_
_entity_poly.entity_id
_entity_poly.type
_entity_poly.pdbx_seq_one_letter_code
_entity_poly.pdbx_strand_id
1 'polypeptide(L)'
;MPLISVFYNSGEGGFFQCKSDFAELEVAEKFLQSRLFVYDGYRFDFMLEDGKKLLKGKPLENTPKYFRDSMLFAIDIPYRTYKLGI
;
A
#
# COMPACT_ATOMS: atom_id res chain seq x y z
N MET A 1 13.99 0.49 12.97
CA MET A 1 13.94 0.85 11.54
C MET A 1 12.52 1.35 11.27
N PRO A 2 12.35 2.45 10.53
CA PRO A 2 11.02 2.96 10.21
C PRO A 2 10.23 1.94 9.39
N LEU A 3 8.93 1.82 9.66
CA LEU A 3 8.03 0.92 8.93
C LEU A 3 7.37 1.69 7.79
N ILE A 4 7.50 1.20 6.56
CA ILE A 4 6.87 1.80 5.38
C ILE A 4 5.62 1.00 5.02
N SER A 5 4.45 1.63 5.15
CA SER A 5 3.16 1.01 4.81
C SER A 5 2.65 1.56 3.48
N VAL A 6 2.41 0.68 2.51
CA VAL A 6 1.84 1.01 1.20
C VAL A 6 0.36 0.65 1.20
N PHE A 7 -0.48 1.62 0.85
CA PHE A 7 -1.92 1.47 0.70
C PHE A 7 -2.34 1.52 -0.75
N TYR A 8 -3.19 0.58 -1.14
CA TYR A 8 -3.66 0.44 -2.51
C TYR A 8 -5.00 -0.30 -2.54
N ASN A 9 -5.70 -0.23 -3.67
CA ASN A 9 -6.95 -0.94 -3.88
C ASN A 9 -6.72 -2.14 -4.80
N SER A 10 -7.36 -3.28 -4.52
CA SER A 10 -7.34 -4.42 -5.42
C SER A 10 -8.13 -4.10 -6.70
N GLY A 11 -7.51 -4.34 -7.86
CA GLY A 11 -8.06 -4.04 -9.18
C GLY A 11 -9.38 -4.74 -9.51
N GLU A 12 -9.87 -4.51 -10.73
CA GLU A 12 -11.24 -4.80 -11.23
C GLU A 12 -12.11 -5.71 -10.34
N GLY A 13 -13.02 -5.08 -9.58
CA GLY A 13 -14.01 -5.74 -8.72
C GLY A 13 -13.63 -5.80 -7.24
N GLY A 14 -12.42 -5.37 -6.86
CA GLY A 14 -12.00 -5.25 -5.47
C GLY A 14 -12.70 -4.11 -4.72
N PHE A 15 -13.32 -4.43 -3.59
CA PHE A 15 -13.91 -3.46 -2.66
C PHE A 15 -12.97 -3.09 -1.50
N PHE A 16 -11.78 -3.69 -1.44
CA PHE A 16 -10.95 -3.67 -0.25
C PHE A 16 -9.75 -2.73 -0.43
N GLN A 17 -9.56 -1.86 0.56
CA GLN A 17 -8.27 -1.21 0.75
C GLN A 17 -7.28 -2.26 1.28
N CYS A 18 -6.15 -2.35 0.63
CA CYS A 18 -5.08 -3.29 0.93
C CYS A 18 -3.90 -2.54 1.52
N LYS A 19 -3.12 -3.25 2.34
CA LYS A 19 -1.89 -2.74 2.95
C LYS A 19 -0.75 -3.74 2.76
N SER A 20 0.44 -3.22 2.54
CA SER A 20 1.70 -3.98 2.59
C SER A 20 2.76 -3.20 3.35
N ASP A 21 3.47 -3.88 4.25
CA ASP A 21 4.53 -3.29 5.07
C ASP A 21 5.92 -3.67 4.57
N PHE A 22 6.84 -2.71 4.59
CA PHE A 22 8.23 -2.85 4.15
C PHE A 22 9.18 -2.20 5.15
N ALA A 23 10.37 -2.81 5.31
CA ALA A 23 11.42 -2.27 6.18
C ALA A 23 12.25 -1.15 5.53
N GLU A 24 12.18 -1.03 4.19
CA GLU A 24 13.00 -0.11 3.40
C GLU A 24 12.13 0.59 2.35
N LEU A 25 12.31 1.91 2.20
CA LEU A 25 11.57 2.72 1.23
C LEU A 25 11.81 2.25 -0.21
N GLU A 26 13.05 1.91 -0.55
CA GLU A 26 13.42 1.44 -1.90
C GLU A 26 12.66 0.16 -2.30
N VAL A 27 12.43 -0.75 -1.35
CA VAL A 27 11.66 -1.97 -1.58
C VAL A 27 10.18 -1.64 -1.76
N ALA A 28 9.63 -0.72 -0.97
CA ALA A 28 8.27 -0.24 -1.13
C ALA A 28 8.06 0.45 -2.50
N GLU A 29 9.05 1.18 -3.00
CA GLU A 29 8.99 1.78 -4.33
C GLU A 29 9.07 0.75 -5.46
N LYS A 30 9.94 -0.27 -5.32
CA LYS A 30 9.98 -1.40 -6.27
C LYS A 30 8.67 -2.19 -6.27
N PHE A 31 8.00 -2.32 -5.12
CA PHE A 31 6.69 -2.95 -5.03
C PHE A 31 5.63 -2.24 -5.90
N LEU A 32 5.67 -0.91 -6.00
CA LEU A 32 4.76 -0.15 -6.87
C LEU A 32 5.01 -0.38 -8.37
N GLN A 33 6.15 -0.95 -8.74
CA GLN A 33 6.49 -1.34 -10.11
C GLN A 33 6.16 -2.81 -10.40
N SER A 34 5.59 -3.53 -9.42
CA SER A 34 5.25 -4.95 -9.57
C SER A 34 4.09 -5.18 -10.53
N ARG A 35 3.93 -6.44 -10.94
CA ARG A 35 2.84 -6.89 -11.82
C ARG A 35 1.45 -6.49 -11.31
N LEU A 36 1.24 -6.39 -10.00
CA LEU A 36 -0.03 -6.02 -9.41
C LEU A 36 -0.56 -4.69 -9.95
N PHE A 37 0.32 -3.68 -9.99
CA PHE A 37 -0.02 -2.33 -10.42
C PHE A 37 0.06 -2.16 -11.93
N VAL A 38 0.98 -2.89 -12.58
CA VAL A 38 1.22 -2.76 -14.03
C VAL A 38 0.21 -3.56 -14.86
N TYR A 39 -0.19 -4.75 -14.40
CA TYR A 39 -0.98 -5.70 -15.19
C TYR A 39 -2.27 -6.13 -14.50
N ASP A 40 -2.26 -6.29 -13.18
CA ASP A 40 -3.43 -6.86 -12.46
C ASP A 40 -4.42 -5.77 -12.00
N GLY A 41 -4.22 -4.52 -12.42
CA GLY A 41 -5.16 -3.40 -12.24
C GLY A 41 -5.23 -2.83 -10.83
N TYR A 42 -4.30 -3.18 -9.93
CA TYR A 42 -4.25 -2.62 -8.58
C TYR A 42 -3.92 -1.13 -8.64
N ARG A 43 -4.59 -0.34 -7.79
CA ARG A 43 -4.41 1.12 -7.78
C ARG A 43 -3.71 1.56 -6.51
N PHE A 44 -2.52 2.14 -6.66
CA PHE A 44 -1.84 2.80 -5.56
C PHE A 44 -2.60 4.04 -5.07
N ASP A 45 -2.81 4.15 -3.76
CA ASP A 45 -3.45 5.31 -3.15
C ASP A 45 -2.39 6.19 -2.45
N PHE A 46 -1.72 5.67 -1.40
CA PHE A 46 -0.71 6.41 -0.65
C PHE A 46 0.26 5.51 0.15
N MET A 47 1.35 6.11 0.64
CA MET A 47 2.40 5.45 1.41
C MET A 47 2.71 6.25 2.68
N LEU A 48 2.78 5.56 3.82
CA LEU A 48 3.09 6.16 5.12
C LEU A 48 4.40 5.62 5.69
N GLU A 49 5.10 6.47 6.43
CA GLU A 49 6.18 6.12 7.35
C GLU A 49 5.64 6.09 8.78
N ASP A 50 5.87 4.98 9.47
CA ASP A 50 5.44 4.70 10.85
C ASP A 50 3.94 4.97 11.08
N GLY A 51 3.12 4.77 10.03
CA GLY A 51 1.68 4.98 10.05
C GLY A 51 1.23 6.43 10.27
N LYS A 52 2.13 7.42 10.17
CA LYS A 52 1.84 8.82 10.54
C LYS A 52 2.23 9.82 9.46
N LYS A 53 3.40 9.65 8.85
CA LYS A 53 3.96 10.62 7.92
C LYS A 53 3.70 10.16 6.49
N LEU A 54 3.01 10.99 5.72
CA LEU A 54 2.81 10.74 4.29
C LEU A 54 4.14 10.87 3.55
N LEU A 55 4.58 9.78 2.92
CA LEU A 55 5.75 9.76 2.06
C LEU A 55 5.41 9.99 0.60
N LYS A 56 4.32 9.39 0.12
CA LYS A 56 3.95 9.38 -1.31
C LYS A 56 2.45 9.16 -1.51
N GLY A 57 1.95 9.58 -2.67
CA GLY A 57 0.58 9.35 -3.11
C GLY A 57 -0.37 10.48 -2.71
N LYS A 58 -1.67 10.23 -2.93
CA LYS A 58 -2.73 11.22 -2.71
C LYS A 58 -3.86 10.54 -1.95
N PRO A 59 -3.81 10.54 -0.60
CA PRO A 59 -4.92 10.03 0.20
C PRO A 59 -6.18 10.87 -0.05
N LEU A 60 -7.35 10.29 0.21
CA LEU A 60 -8.62 11.03 0.11
C LEU A 60 -8.65 12.22 1.06
N GLU A 61 -8.13 12.00 2.28
CA GLU A 61 -7.96 13.03 3.29
C GLU A 61 -6.55 12.98 3.87
N ASN A 62 -5.87 14.11 3.90
CA ASN A 62 -4.55 14.21 4.53
C ASN A 62 -4.70 14.55 6.03
N THR A 63 -5.32 13.64 6.78
CA THR A 63 -5.57 13.81 8.21
C THR A 63 -5.06 12.61 9.02
N PRO A 64 -4.61 12.82 10.28
CA PRO A 64 -4.20 11.70 11.15
C PRO A 64 -5.32 10.69 11.39
N LYS A 65 -6.58 11.14 11.41
CA LYS A 65 -7.75 10.27 11.54
C LYS A 65 -7.85 9.32 10.35
N TYR A 66 -7.76 9.85 9.12
CA TYR A 66 -7.84 9.03 7.91
C TYR A 66 -6.71 8.00 7.82
N PHE A 67 -5.49 8.37 8.20
CA PHE A 67 -4.35 7.44 8.25
C PHE A 67 -4.57 6.33 9.28
N ARG A 68 -5.07 6.68 10.47
CA ARG A 68 -5.42 5.70 11.50
C ARG A 68 -6.52 4.75 11.00
N ASP A 69 -7.58 5.27 10.40
CA ASP A 69 -8.69 4.46 9.90
C ASP A 69 -8.21 3.52 8.79
N SER A 70 -7.40 4.02 7.86
CA SER A 70 -6.79 3.18 6.81
C SER A 70 -5.92 2.07 7.39
N MET A 71 -5.11 2.35 8.40
CA MET A 71 -4.31 1.32 9.10
C MET A 71 -5.17 0.25 9.78
N LEU A 72 -6.38 0.61 10.26
CA LEU A 72 -7.28 -0.31 10.98
C LEU A 72 -8.11 -1.19 10.03
N PHE A 73 -8.55 -0.65 8.89
CA PHE A 73 -9.48 -1.33 7.99
C PHE A 73 -8.82 -1.93 6.75
N ALA A 74 -7.57 -1.56 6.45
CA ALA A 74 -6.88 -2.16 5.31
C ALA A 74 -6.56 -3.64 5.57
N ILE A 75 -6.86 -4.46 4.57
CA ILE A 75 -6.56 -5.89 4.61
C ILE A 75 -5.09 -6.09 4.27
N ASP A 76 -4.37 -6.78 5.14
CA ASP A 76 -3.02 -7.23 4.86
C ASP A 76 -3.09 -8.34 3.79
N ILE A 77 -2.49 -8.10 2.63
CA ILE A 77 -2.40 -9.15 1.62
C ILE A 77 -1.12 -9.94 1.91
N PRO A 78 -1.21 -11.24 2.19
CA PRO A 78 -0.02 -12.03 2.53
C PRO A 78 0.95 -12.07 1.35
N TYR A 79 2.25 -12.00 1.64
CA TYR A 79 3.32 -11.91 0.64
C TYR A 79 3.27 -12.98 -0.47
N ARG A 80 2.71 -14.15 -0.16
CA ARG A 80 2.51 -15.25 -1.12
C ARG A 80 1.58 -14.89 -2.28
N THR A 81 0.64 -13.98 -2.08
CA THR A 81 -0.27 -13.49 -3.12
C THR A 81 0.48 -12.69 -4.17
N TYR A 82 1.57 -12.03 -3.78
CA TYR A 82 2.37 -11.21 -4.68
C TYR A 82 3.34 -12.00 -5.54
N LYS A 83 3.37 -13.34 -5.42
CA LYS A 83 4.41 -14.25 -5.96
C LYS A 83 5.00 -13.62 -7.21
N LEU A 84 6.09 -12.88 -7.00
CA LEU A 84 6.68 -12.02 -8.00
C LEU A 84 7.13 -13.01 -9.06
N GLY A 85 6.40 -13.06 -10.17
CA GLY A 85 6.84 -13.74 -11.37
C GLY A 85 8.03 -12.96 -11.89
N ILE A 86 9.18 -13.19 -11.26
CA ILE A 86 10.49 -13.00 -11.85
C ILE A 86 10.86 -14.34 -12.46
#